data_AF-A0A6G4R781-F1
#
_entry.id   AF-A0A6G4R781-F1
#
_cell.length_a   1.000
_cell.length_b   1.000
_cell.length_c   1.000
_cell.angle_alpha   90.00
_cell.angle_beta   90.00
_cell.angle_gamma   90.00
#
_symmetry.space_group_name_H-M   'P 1'
#
loop_
_entity.id
_entity.type
_entity.pdbx_description
1 polymer ?
#
loop_
_entity_poly.entity_id
_entity_poly.type
_entity_poly.pdbx_seq_one_letter_code
_entity_poly.pdbx_strand_id
1 'polypeptide(L)'
;MNHTDNADARHSLAVGEITQLFEDATFPMTTADVLERYADVEIVYPHESDPLQTVLETSGHETYESRDDLELAIFNGVRRDAVGRPRYSDRGDSPHDTDTTRMQQSF
;
A
#
# COMPACT_ATOMS: atom_id res chain seq x y z
N MET A 1 -24.72 25.09 -21.08
CA MET A 1 -24.18 23.74 -21.34
C MET A 1 -22.71 23.88 -21.69
N ASN A 2 -21.80 23.40 -20.84
CA ASN A 2 -20.40 23.20 -21.22
C ASN A 2 -20.13 21.70 -21.13
N HIS A 3 -20.11 21.06 -22.30
CA HIS A 3 -19.72 19.67 -22.47
C HIS A 3 -18.20 19.63 -22.54
N THR A 4 -17.57 18.88 -21.64
CA THR A 4 -16.24 18.33 -21.88
C THR A 4 -16.34 16.83 -21.72
N ASP A 5 -16.30 16.16 -22.86
CA ASP A 5 -15.83 14.81 -23.09
C ASP A 5 -14.72 14.39 -22.10
N ASN A 6 -14.87 13.25 -21.44
CA ASN A 6 -13.72 12.39 -21.20
C ASN A 6 -14.19 10.93 -21.04
N ALA A 7 -14.39 10.28 -22.18
CA ALA A 7 -14.29 8.83 -22.26
C ALA A 7 -12.83 8.47 -21.91
N ASP A 8 -12.60 7.49 -21.02
CA ASP A 8 -11.27 6.95 -20.69
C ASP A 8 -10.37 7.80 -19.75
N ALA A 9 -10.96 8.49 -18.76
CA ALA A 9 -10.20 9.25 -17.77
C ALA A 9 -9.81 8.38 -16.55
N ARG A 10 -8.66 7.71 -16.58
CA ARG A 10 -8.04 7.21 -15.34
C ARG A 10 -7.88 8.39 -14.36
N HIS A 11 -8.56 8.33 -13.22
CA HIS A 11 -8.52 9.40 -12.22
C HIS A 11 -7.34 9.14 -11.28
N SER A 12 -6.22 9.82 -11.53
CA SER A 12 -5.10 9.82 -10.59
C SER A 12 -5.36 10.77 -9.43
N LEU A 13 -5.23 10.27 -8.20
CA LEU A 13 -5.50 11.01 -6.98
C LEU A 13 -4.32 10.87 -6.01
N ALA A 14 -3.93 11.98 -5.38
CA ALA A 14 -2.92 11.92 -4.34
C ALA A 14 -3.47 11.23 -3.09
N VAL A 15 -2.61 10.56 -2.31
CA VAL A 15 -3.05 9.84 -1.10
C VAL A 15 -3.82 10.70 -0.09
N GLY A 16 -3.56 12.02 -0.06
CA GLY A 16 -4.27 12.98 0.79
C GLY A 16 -5.63 13.44 0.28
N GLU A 17 -5.96 13.17 -0.99
CA GLU A 17 -7.24 13.56 -1.61
C GLU A 17 -8.29 12.44 -1.55
N ILE A 18 -7.86 11.23 -1.14
CA ILE A 18 -8.68 10.03 -1.07
C ILE A 18 -9.88 10.19 -0.12
N THR A 19 -9.71 10.94 0.98
CA THR A 19 -10.79 11.25 1.93
C THR A 19 -11.97 11.94 1.25
N GLN A 20 -11.71 12.78 0.25
CA GLN A 20 -12.76 13.48 -0.49
C GLN A 20 -13.45 12.57 -1.51
N LEU A 21 -12.71 11.61 -2.09
CA LEU A 21 -13.28 10.63 -3.01
C LEU A 21 -14.34 9.77 -2.32
N PHE A 22 -14.09 9.37 -1.08
CA PHE A 22 -15.00 8.52 -0.30
C PHE A 22 -15.92 9.31 0.65
N GLU A 23 -16.06 10.62 0.47
CA GLU A 23 -16.94 11.43 1.30
C GLU A 23 -18.41 11.03 1.16
N ASP A 24 -18.83 10.69 -0.06
CA ASP A 24 -20.19 10.25 -0.39
C ASP A 24 -20.34 8.71 -0.33
N ALA A 25 -19.27 7.98 0.03
CA ALA A 25 -19.30 6.52 0.11
C ALA A 25 -20.17 6.05 1.28
N THR A 26 -20.94 4.98 1.04
CA THR A 26 -21.80 4.37 2.05
C THR A 26 -21.15 3.10 2.60
N PHE A 27 -21.15 2.96 3.93
CA PHE A 27 -20.55 1.82 4.63
C PHE A 27 -21.62 0.97 5.35
N PRO A 28 -21.38 -0.33 5.58
CA PRO A 28 -20.17 -1.09 5.23
C PRO A 28 -20.02 -1.32 3.72
N MET A 29 -18.78 -1.30 3.24
CA MET A 29 -18.43 -1.42 1.82
C MET A 29 -17.37 -2.49 1.63
N THR A 30 -17.48 -3.31 0.59
CA THR A 30 -16.49 -4.38 0.34
C THR A 30 -15.46 -3.93 -0.68
N THR A 31 -14.29 -4.57 -0.68
CA THR A 31 -13.25 -4.33 -1.70
C THR A 31 -13.81 -4.50 -3.11
N ALA A 32 -14.68 -5.50 -3.34
CA ALA A 32 -15.34 -5.66 -4.63
C ALA A 32 -16.20 -4.45 -5.02
N ASP A 33 -17.04 -3.94 -4.11
CA ASP A 33 -17.90 -2.78 -4.37
C ASP A 33 -17.09 -1.49 -4.58
N VAL A 34 -15.98 -1.33 -3.85
CA VAL A 34 -15.02 -0.23 -4.05
C VAL A 34 -14.42 -0.30 -5.45
N LEU A 35 -13.96 -1.49 -5.87
CA LEU A 35 -13.36 -1.66 -7.20
C LEU A 35 -14.40 -1.54 -8.32
N GLU A 36 -15.65 -1.93 -8.12
CA GLU A 36 -16.71 -1.71 -9.11
C GLU A 36 -17.00 -0.22 -9.32
N ARG A 37 -16.95 0.59 -8.27
CA ARG A 37 -17.18 2.04 -8.35
C ARG A 37 -15.95 2.85 -8.76
N TYR A 38 -14.76 2.39 -8.38
CA TYR A 38 -13.52 3.18 -8.43
C TYR A 38 -12.36 2.39 -9.08
N ALA A 39 -12.63 1.42 -9.95
CA ALA A 39 -11.61 0.65 -10.68
C ALA A 39 -10.62 1.55 -11.46
N ASP A 40 -11.10 2.68 -11.96
CA ASP A 40 -10.31 3.63 -12.75
C ASP A 40 -9.48 4.61 -11.91
N VAL A 41 -9.42 4.42 -10.60
CA VAL A 41 -8.66 5.27 -9.68
C VAL A 41 -7.22 4.76 -9.53
N GLU A 42 -6.27 5.67 -9.74
CA GLU A 42 -4.85 5.46 -9.52
C GLU A 42 -4.37 6.29 -8.34
N ILE A 43 -3.68 5.66 -7.39
CA ILE A 43 -3.17 6.32 -6.18
C ILE A 43 -1.74 6.79 -6.45
N VAL A 44 -1.54 8.10 -6.39
CA VAL A 44 -0.25 8.75 -6.62
C VAL A 44 0.41 9.10 -5.29
N TYR A 45 1.68 8.74 -5.16
CA TYR A 45 2.52 9.02 -4.01
C TYR A 45 3.94 9.44 -4.46
N PRO A 46 4.83 9.93 -3.59
CA PRO A 46 5.94 10.82 -3.97
C PRO A 46 6.89 10.39 -5.11
N HIS A 47 7.01 9.10 -5.40
CA HIS A 47 7.90 8.59 -6.45
C HIS A 47 7.25 7.56 -7.39
N GLU A 48 5.99 7.20 -7.18
CA GLU A 48 5.35 6.08 -7.85
C GLU A 48 3.82 6.22 -7.75
N SER A 49 3.11 5.47 -8.58
CA SER A 49 1.67 5.35 -8.54
C SER A 49 1.26 3.90 -8.73
N ASP A 50 0.16 3.52 -8.06
CA ASP A 50 -0.42 2.17 -8.17
C ASP A 50 -1.92 2.27 -8.37
N PRO A 51 -2.54 1.33 -9.11
CA PRO A 51 -3.99 1.24 -9.18
C PRO A 51 -4.57 0.93 -7.80
N LEU A 52 -5.74 1.48 -7.50
CA LEU A 52 -6.45 1.27 -6.23
C LEU A 52 -6.59 -0.23 -5.90
N GLN A 53 -6.83 -1.06 -6.92
CA GLN A 53 -6.88 -2.51 -6.78
C GLN A 53 -5.62 -3.08 -6.12
N THR A 54 -4.44 -2.79 -6.64
CA THR A 54 -3.18 -3.33 -6.12
C THR A 54 -2.91 -2.87 -4.70
N VAL A 55 -3.29 -1.63 -4.38
CA VAL A 55 -3.19 -1.08 -3.03
C VAL A 55 -4.10 -1.86 -2.06
N LEU A 56 -5.37 -2.05 -2.39
CA LEU A 56 -6.31 -2.78 -1.54
C LEU A 56 -5.96 -4.27 -1.41
N GLU A 57 -5.52 -4.92 -2.49
CA GLU A 57 -5.02 -6.31 -2.45
C GLU A 57 -3.81 -6.44 -1.51
N THR A 58 -2.94 -5.43 -1.48
CA THR A 58 -1.78 -5.40 -0.56
C THR A 58 -2.21 -5.20 0.89
N SER A 59 -3.28 -4.44 1.14
CA SER A 59 -3.81 -4.23 2.49
C SER A 59 -4.41 -5.51 3.10
N GLY A 60 -4.94 -6.42 2.27
CA GLY A 60 -5.56 -7.66 2.70
C GLY A 60 -6.95 -7.53 3.36
N HIS A 61 -7.56 -6.34 3.31
CA HIS A 61 -8.91 -6.12 3.81
C HIS A 61 -9.98 -6.52 2.76
N GLU A 62 -11.04 -7.19 3.21
CA GLU A 62 -12.18 -7.57 2.35
C GLU A 62 -13.39 -6.64 2.53
N THR A 63 -13.59 -6.08 3.72
CA THR A 63 -14.73 -5.24 4.08
C THR A 63 -14.27 -4.08 4.96
N TYR A 64 -14.83 -2.91 4.69
CA TYR A 64 -14.56 -1.67 5.40
C TYR A 64 -15.82 -1.24 6.12
N GLU A 65 -15.73 -1.12 7.44
CA GLU A 65 -16.86 -0.73 8.30
C GLU A 65 -17.10 0.78 8.27
N SER A 66 -16.12 1.56 7.84
CA SER A 66 -16.14 3.01 7.85
C SER A 66 -15.14 3.58 6.85
N ARG A 67 -15.33 4.86 6.51
CA ARG A 67 -14.41 5.60 5.64
C ARG A 67 -12.98 5.57 6.15
N ASP A 68 -12.81 5.79 7.45
CA ASP A 68 -11.49 5.76 8.11
C ASP A 68 -10.80 4.40 7.96
N ASP A 69 -11.56 3.30 8.00
CA ASP A 69 -11.02 1.94 7.82
C ASP A 69 -10.53 1.70 6.39
N LEU A 70 -11.30 2.18 5.40
CA LEU A 70 -10.90 2.16 3.98
C LEU A 70 -9.67 3.03 3.72
N GLU A 71 -9.64 4.25 4.26
CA GLU A 71 -8.49 5.15 4.16
C GLU A 71 -7.24 4.51 4.78
N LEU A 72 -7.37 3.94 5.99
CA LEU A 72 -6.29 3.26 6.68
C LEU A 72 -5.78 2.06 5.89
N ALA A 73 -6.67 1.26 5.31
CA ALA A 73 -6.29 0.13 4.45
C ALA A 73 -5.50 0.59 3.23
N ILE A 74 -5.90 1.70 2.60
CA ILE A 74 -5.16 2.30 1.48
C ILE A 74 -3.78 2.78 1.93
N PHE A 75 -3.68 3.51 3.06
CA PHE A 75 -2.40 3.94 3.60
C PHE A 75 -1.46 2.77 3.94
N ASN A 76 -2.01 1.67 4.44
CA ASN A 76 -1.25 0.45 4.73
C ASN A 76 -0.88 -0.34 3.46
N GLY A 77 -1.72 -0.29 2.43
CA GLY A 77 -1.54 -1.00 1.17
C GLY A 77 -0.52 -0.34 0.23
N VAL A 78 -0.33 0.98 0.33
CA VAL A 78 0.72 1.70 -0.39
C VAL A 78 2.08 1.15 0.09
N ARG A 79 2.86 0.58 -0.83
CA ARG A 79 4.10 -0.15 -0.51
C ARG A 79 5.03 0.68 0.36
N ARG A 80 5.76 0.03 1.28
CA ARG A 80 6.72 0.64 2.22
C ARG A 80 7.83 1.49 1.56
N ASP A 81 8.01 1.39 0.24
CA ASP A 81 8.87 2.29 -0.54
C ASP A 81 8.30 3.72 -0.65
N ALA A 82 6.97 3.87 -0.64
CA ALA A 82 6.29 5.17 -0.62
C ALA A 82 6.45 5.91 0.73
N VAL A 83 6.49 5.15 1.83
CA VAL A 83 6.74 5.66 3.19
C VAL A 83 8.23 5.53 3.46
N GLY A 84 9.03 6.32 2.75
CA GLY A 84 10.48 6.18 2.68
C GLY A 84 11.16 5.77 3.99
N ARG A 85 11.66 4.54 4.04
CA ARG A 85 13.03 4.13 4.42
C ARG A 85 13.22 2.64 4.09
N PRO A 86 13.59 2.28 2.85
CA PRO A 86 14.12 0.96 2.59
C PRO A 86 15.52 0.92 3.20
N ARG A 87 15.59 0.48 4.47
CA ARG A 87 16.73 -0.14 5.19
C ARG A 87 16.55 0.03 6.70
N TYR A 88 15.76 -0.85 7.31
CA TYR A 88 16.21 -1.49 8.54
C TYR A 88 16.85 -2.82 8.14
N SER A 89 17.97 -2.74 7.40
CA SER A 89 18.77 -3.91 7.00
C SER A 89 20.05 -4.03 7.84
N ASP A 90 20.09 -3.38 9.01
CA ASP A 90 21.25 -3.34 9.90
C ASP A 90 20.94 -3.84 11.32
N ARG A 91 19.97 -4.75 11.49
CA ARG A 91 20.12 -5.73 12.57
C ARG A 91 20.68 -6.99 11.95
N GLY A 92 22.01 -6.93 11.73
CA GLY A 92 22.84 -8.06 11.41
C GLY A 92 22.59 -9.16 12.44
N ASP A 93 21.81 -10.15 12.03
CA ASP A 93 22.02 -11.51 12.48
C ASP A 93 23.35 -11.94 11.86
N SER A 94 24.42 -11.90 12.66
CA SER A 94 25.60 -12.68 12.37
C SER A 94 25.67 -13.71 13.48
N PRO A 95 25.34 -14.99 13.22
CA PRO A 95 25.74 -16.05 14.12
C PRO A 95 27.26 -15.98 14.20
N HIS A 96 27.79 -15.69 15.39
CA HIS A 96 29.21 -15.91 15.66
C HIS A 96 29.41 -17.42 15.62
N ASP A 97 29.74 -17.90 14.43
CA ASP A 97 30.34 -19.19 14.16
C ASP A 97 31.57 -19.28 15.06
N THR A 98 31.42 -19.97 16.21
CA THR A 98 32.57 -20.27 17.05
C THR A 98 33.30 -21.40 16.35
N ASP A 99 34.21 -20.96 15.48
CA ASP A 99 35.12 -21.79 14.70
C ASP A 99 35.78 -22.84 15.59
N THR A 100 35.74 -24.05 15.04
CA THR A 100 36.33 -25.25 15.55
C THR A 100 37.85 -25.20 15.39
N THR A 101 38.60 -24.84 16.44
CA THR A 101 40.04 -25.14 16.48
C THR A 101 40.37 -26.21 17.51
N ARG A 102 39.92 -27.44 17.25
CA ARG A 102 40.48 -28.65 17.85
C ARG A 102 41.58 -29.21 16.94
N MET A 103 42.80 -28.67 17.03
CA MET A 103 44.00 -29.38 16.58
C MET A 103 45.21 -29.03 17.46
N GLN A 104 45.62 -30.04 18.24
CA GLN A 104 47.01 -30.49 18.45
C GLN A 104 48.05 -29.43 18.86
N GLN A 105 48.59 -29.53 20.08
CA GLN A 105 50.04 -29.45 20.31
C GLN A 105 50.40 -30.34 21.51
N SER A 106 51.24 -31.33 21.23
CA SER A 106 51.89 -32.23 22.19
C SER A 106 53.04 -31.51 22.89
N PHE A 107 53.21 -31.73 24.20
CA PHE A 107 54.50 -31.76 24.89
C PHE A 107 54.41 -32.74 26.07
#